data_AF-A0A1H7B401-F1
#
_entry.id   AF-A0A1H7B401-F1
#
_cell.length_a   1.000
_cell.length_b   1.000
_cell.length_c   1.000
_cell.angle_alpha   90.00
_cell.angle_beta   90.00
_cell.angle_gamma   90.00
#
_symmetry.space_group_name_H-M   'P 1'
#
loop_
_entity.id
_entity.type
_entity.pdbx_description
1 polymer ?
#
loop_
_entity_poly.entity_id
_entity_poly.type
_entity_poly.pdbx_seq_one_letter_code
_entity_poly.pdbx_strand_id
1 'polypeptide(L)'
;MTFDLRAALLKKAEVETARLVDFEFRLRARTMRLLAARIGAEPEALVARIVRADDAMIVAELAQARGLAFEALELDYRQSAAEARAQLVAERGDPSPYRLA
;
A
#
# COMPACT_ATOMS: atom_id res chain seq x y z
N MET A 1 5.12 12.37 -40.77
CA MET A 1 4.70 11.66 -39.55
C MET A 1 3.97 12.65 -38.66
N THR A 2 2.65 12.56 -38.58
CA THR A 2 1.86 13.43 -37.69
C THR A 2 1.95 12.86 -36.29
N PHE A 3 2.48 13.64 -35.33
CA PHE A 3 2.55 13.21 -33.93
C PHE A 3 1.14 13.23 -33.33
N ASP A 4 0.57 12.06 -33.09
CA ASP A 4 -0.73 11.95 -32.41
C ASP A 4 -0.54 12.20 -30.90
N LEU A 5 -0.64 13.48 -30.53
CA LEU A 5 -0.54 13.94 -29.15
C LEU A 5 -1.58 13.25 -28.25
N ARG A 6 -2.78 12.95 -28.76
CA ARG A 6 -3.86 12.34 -27.99
C ARG A 6 -3.51 10.90 -27.62
N ALA A 7 -3.08 10.10 -28.59
CA ALA A 7 -2.64 8.73 -28.33
C ALA A 7 -1.44 8.68 -27.36
N ALA A 8 -0.49 9.61 -27.50
CA ALA A 8 0.66 9.72 -26.60
C ALA A 8 0.24 10.08 -25.16
N LEU A 9 -0.70 11.00 -24.98
CA LEU A 9 -1.22 11.39 -23.66
C LEU A 9 -2.01 10.26 -22.99
N LEU A 10 -2.85 9.54 -23.73
CA LEU A 10 -3.61 8.40 -23.20
C LEU A 10 -2.68 7.27 -22.74
N LYS A 11 -1.68 6.90 -23.56
CA LYS A 11 -0.68 5.90 -23.19
C LYS A 11 0.13 6.29 -21.95
N LYS A 12 0.46 7.58 -21.82
CA LYS A 12 1.12 8.11 -20.62
C LYS A 12 0.22 7.96 -19.37
N ALA A 13 -1.07 8.28 -19.50
CA ALA A 13 -2.03 8.16 -18.41
C ALA A 13 -2.16 6.69 -17.94
N GLU A 14 -2.27 5.73 -18.88
CA GLU A 14 -2.32 4.30 -18.57
C GLU A 14 -1.09 3.83 -17.79
N VAL A 15 0.11 4.25 -18.22
CA VAL A 15 1.38 3.89 -17.55
C VAL A 15 1.46 4.48 -16.14
N GLU A 16 1.06 5.74 -15.97
CA GLU A 16 1.05 6.40 -14.65
C GLU A 16 0.02 5.76 -13.71
N THR A 17 -1.18 5.41 -14.20
CA THR A 17 -2.17 4.67 -13.41
C THR A 17 -1.64 3.30 -12.99
N ALA A 18 -1.03 2.55 -13.91
CA ALA A 18 -0.44 1.24 -13.59
C ALA A 18 0.69 1.36 -12.55
N ARG A 19 1.53 2.39 -12.64
CA ARG A 19 2.60 2.66 -11.66
C ARG A 19 2.04 2.98 -10.28
N LEU A 20 0.98 3.78 -10.20
CA LEU A 20 0.34 4.13 -8.93
C LEU A 20 -0.31 2.90 -8.27
N VAL A 21 -1.03 2.10 -9.04
CA VAL A 21 -1.66 0.86 -8.55
C VAL A 21 -0.61 -0.17 -8.10
N ASP A 22 0.49 -0.35 -8.84
CA ASP A 22 1.59 -1.23 -8.42
C ASP A 22 2.22 -0.73 -7.11
N PHE A 23 2.45 0.58 -6.98
CA PHE A 23 3.00 1.15 -5.75
C PHE A 23 2.05 0.95 -4.56
N GLU A 24 0.77 1.23 -4.73
CA GLU A 24 -0.24 1.06 -3.69
C GLU A 24 -0.32 -0.41 -3.23
N PHE A 25 -0.36 -1.35 -4.18
CA PHE A 25 -0.39 -2.78 -3.85
C PHE A 25 0.86 -3.21 -3.07
N ARG A 26 2.06 -2.75 -3.49
CA ARG A 26 3.31 -3.01 -2.78
C ARG A 26 3.32 -2.40 -1.39
N LEU A 27 2.79 -1.19 -1.25
CA LEU A 27 2.67 -0.50 0.02
C LEU A 27 1.83 -1.33 0.99
N ARG A 28 0.61 -1.69 0.58
CA ARG A 28 -0.29 -2.53 1.38
C ARG A 28 0.37 -3.83 1.79
N ALA A 29 0.95 -4.57 0.84
CA ALA A 29 1.62 -5.83 1.13
C ALA A 29 2.79 -5.67 2.12
N ARG A 30 3.62 -4.62 1.98
CA ARG A 30 4.75 -4.38 2.88
C ARG A 30 4.29 -3.92 4.27
N THR A 31 3.26 -3.07 4.33
CA THR A 31 2.62 -2.67 5.60
C THR A 31 2.13 -3.89 6.37
N MET A 32 1.45 -4.84 5.71
CA MET A 32 0.98 -6.05 6.36
C MET A 32 2.13 -6.94 6.87
N ARG A 33 3.25 -7.05 6.14
CA ARG A 33 4.42 -7.80 6.64
C ARG A 33 5.04 -7.15 7.88
N LEU A 34 5.20 -5.82 7.89
CA LEU A 34 5.74 -5.09 9.03
C LEU A 34 4.81 -5.16 10.23
N LEU A 35 3.50 -5.01 10.00
CA LEU A 35 2.49 -5.16 11.05
C LEU A 35 2.55 -6.56 11.65
N ALA A 36 2.56 -7.61 10.82
CA ALA A 36 2.65 -8.99 11.27
C ALA A 36 3.86 -9.23 12.18
N ALA A 37 5.03 -8.68 11.82
CA ALA A 37 6.23 -8.77 12.65
C ALA A 37 6.05 -8.11 14.03
N ARG A 38 5.40 -6.94 14.09
CA ARG A 38 5.16 -6.21 15.36
C ARG A 38 4.21 -6.94 16.30
N ILE A 39 3.17 -7.57 15.75
CA ILE A 39 2.16 -8.27 16.55
C ILE A 39 2.42 -9.77 16.69
N GLY A 40 3.52 -10.29 16.14
CA GLY A 40 3.82 -11.72 16.10
C GLY A 40 2.77 -12.56 15.36
N ALA A 41 2.26 -12.07 14.24
CA ALA A 41 1.40 -12.84 13.33
C ALA A 41 2.21 -13.45 12.18
N GLU A 42 1.61 -14.40 11.47
CA GLU A 42 2.20 -14.96 10.26
C GLU A 42 2.03 -13.96 9.09
N PRO A 43 3.13 -13.50 8.45
CA PRO A 43 3.08 -12.42 7.46
C PRO A 43 2.28 -12.76 6.21
N GLU A 44 2.44 -13.96 5.66
CA GLU A 44 1.85 -14.38 4.39
C GLU A 44 0.31 -14.44 4.47
N ALA A 45 -0.23 -14.91 5.58
CA ALA A 45 -1.64 -14.97 5.91
C ALA A 45 -2.23 -13.56 6.02
N LEU A 46 -1.49 -12.61 6.62
CA LEU A 46 -1.94 -11.23 6.70
C LEU A 46 -1.89 -10.53 5.33
N VAL A 47 -0.83 -10.76 4.56
CA VAL A 47 -0.70 -10.25 3.18
C VAL A 47 -1.81 -10.80 2.28
N ALA A 48 -2.18 -12.08 2.40
CA ALA A 48 -3.25 -12.67 1.59
C ALA A 48 -4.60 -11.97 1.77
N ARG A 49 -4.84 -11.31 2.91
CA ARG A 49 -6.10 -10.61 3.19
C ARG A 49 -6.27 -9.32 2.38
N ILE A 50 -5.18 -8.68 1.93
CA ILE A 50 -5.26 -7.40 1.17
C ILE A 50 -6.05 -7.52 -0.14
N VAL A 51 -6.15 -8.74 -0.68
CA VAL A 51 -6.89 -9.06 -1.91
C VAL A 51 -8.40 -9.08 -1.66
N ARG A 52 -8.83 -9.36 -0.43
CA ARG A 52 -10.24 -9.62 -0.08
C ARG A 52 -10.90 -8.49 0.70
N ALA A 53 -10.10 -7.65 1.35
CA ALA A 53 -10.59 -6.61 2.25
C ALA A 53 -9.71 -5.36 2.13
N ASP A 54 -10.30 -4.21 2.47
CA ASP A 54 -9.55 -2.99 2.73
C ASP A 54 -8.76 -3.09 4.04
N ASP A 55 -7.81 -2.18 4.23
CA ASP A 55 -6.90 -2.23 5.38
C ASP A 55 -7.63 -1.99 6.72
N ALA A 56 -8.67 -1.14 6.73
CA ALA A 56 -9.43 -0.84 7.94
C ALA A 56 -10.21 -2.07 8.44
N MET A 57 -10.83 -2.80 7.53
CA MET A 57 -11.52 -4.05 7.80
C MET A 57 -10.55 -5.12 8.28
N ILE A 58 -9.37 -5.25 7.65
CA ILE A 58 -8.33 -6.19 8.09
C ILE A 58 -7.90 -5.90 9.53
N VAL A 59 -7.64 -4.64 9.86
CA VAL A 59 -7.25 -4.21 11.21
C VAL A 59 -8.37 -4.48 12.22
N ALA A 60 -9.62 -4.15 11.90
CA ALA A 60 -10.76 -4.38 12.77
C ALA A 60 -10.98 -5.89 13.07
N GLU A 61 -10.99 -6.72 12.03
CA GLU A 61 -11.14 -8.17 12.16
C GLU A 61 -9.95 -8.78 12.91
N LEU A 62 -8.73 -8.27 12.72
CA LEU A 62 -7.54 -8.73 13.42
C LEU A 62 -7.57 -8.38 14.91
N ALA A 63 -8.05 -7.17 15.25
CA ALA A 63 -8.26 -6.77 16.64
C ALA A 63 -9.24 -7.71 17.35
N GLN A 64 -10.38 -8.01 16.70
CA GLN A 64 -11.36 -8.95 17.22
C GLN A 64 -10.82 -10.37 17.36
N ALA A 65 -10.19 -10.91 16.30
CA ALA A 65 -9.70 -12.29 16.29
C ALA A 65 -8.62 -12.57 17.33
N ARG A 66 -7.83 -11.55 17.70
CA ARG A 66 -6.71 -11.68 18.65
C ARG A 66 -7.00 -11.08 20.02
N GLY A 67 -8.20 -10.51 20.24
CA GLY A 67 -8.54 -9.81 21.47
C GLY A 67 -7.63 -8.61 21.76
N LEU A 68 -7.12 -7.95 20.73
CA LEU A 68 -6.27 -6.76 20.85
C LEU A 68 -7.13 -5.50 20.95
N ALA A 69 -6.63 -4.50 21.66
CA ALA A 69 -7.24 -3.17 21.65
C ALA A 69 -7.12 -2.57 20.24
N PHE A 70 -8.27 -2.21 19.65
CA PHE A 70 -8.33 -1.67 18.28
C PHE A 70 -7.43 -0.44 18.11
N GLU A 71 -7.45 0.49 19.05
CA GLU A 71 -6.64 1.71 19.00
C GLU A 71 -5.13 1.43 18.99
N ALA A 72 -4.67 0.45 19.78
CA ALA A 72 -3.27 0.06 19.81
C ALA A 72 -2.85 -0.57 18.47
N LEU A 73 -3.70 -1.45 17.92
CA LEU A 73 -3.43 -2.08 16.64
C LEU A 73 -3.46 -1.08 15.48
N GLU A 74 -4.36 -0.10 15.52
CA GLU A 74 -4.43 0.98 14.54
C GLU A 74 -3.16 1.85 14.59
N LEU A 75 -2.61 2.11 15.78
CA LEU A 75 -1.33 2.80 15.93
C LEU A 75 -0.18 2.00 15.30
N ASP A 76 -0.11 0.69 15.57
CA ASP A 76 0.91 -0.20 14.98
C ASP A 76 0.78 -0.29 13.45
N TYR A 77 -0.45 -0.32 12.94
CA TYR A 77 -0.71 -0.24 11.51
C TYR A 77 -0.21 1.08 10.91
N ARG A 78 -0.54 2.22 11.52
CA ARG A 78 -0.10 3.54 11.03
C ARG A 78 1.42 3.68 11.00
N GLN A 79 2.09 3.19 12.04
CA GLN A 79 3.57 3.17 12.08
C GLN A 79 4.15 2.26 10.98
N SER A 80 3.57 1.08 10.80
CA SER A 80 3.96 0.13 9.76
C SER A 80 3.73 0.68 8.35
N ALA A 81 2.65 1.45 8.15
CA ALA A 81 2.33 2.11 6.89
C ALA A 81 3.34 3.22 6.56
N ALA A 82 3.68 4.06 7.54
CA ALA A 82 4.68 5.11 7.37
C ALA A 82 6.07 4.51 7.05
N GLU A 83 6.45 3.45 7.77
CA GLU A 83 7.72 2.76 7.55
C GLU A 83 7.76 2.08 6.18
N ALA A 84 6.72 1.34 5.79
CA ALA A 84 6.61 0.72 4.48
C ALA A 84 6.71 1.75 3.34
N ARG A 85 6.09 2.92 3.51
CA ARG A 85 6.16 4.01 2.53
C ARG A 85 7.59 4.54 2.41
N ALA A 86 8.27 4.79 3.53
CA ALA A 86 9.66 5.25 3.52
C ALA A 86 10.58 4.25 2.80
N GLN A 87 10.44 2.95 3.10
CA GLN A 87 11.20 1.89 2.44
C GLN A 87 10.92 1.82 0.94
N LEU A 88 9.66 1.86 0.52
CA LEU A 88 9.31 1.79 -0.90
C LEU A 88 9.73 3.02 -1.69
N VAL A 89 9.65 4.21 -1.10
CA VAL A 89 10.16 5.43 -1.73
C VAL A 89 11.68 5.36 -1.89
N ALA A 90 12.41 4.85 -0.90
CA ALA A 90 13.86 4.66 -1.02
C ALA A 90 14.23 3.61 -2.09
N GLU A 91 13.46 2.54 -2.23
CA GLU A 91 13.72 1.47 -3.21
C GLU A 91 13.30 1.82 -4.65
N ARG A 92 12.20 2.54 -4.83
CA ARG A 92 11.54 2.74 -6.15
C ARG A 92 11.35 4.19 -6.57
N GLY A 93 11.68 5.14 -5.70
CA GLY A 93 11.39 6.56 -5.88
C GLY A 93 9.95 6.92 -5.49
N ASP A 94 9.71 8.22 -5.36
CA ASP A 94 8.39 8.75 -4.99
C ASP A 94 7.37 8.49 -6.13
N PRO A 95 6.25 7.80 -5.85
CA PRO A 95 5.20 7.58 -6.84
C PRO A 95 4.33 8.83 -7.06
N SER A 96 4.46 9.87 -6.23
CA SER A 96 3.63 11.06 -6.32
C SER A 96 3.82 11.71 -7.68
N PRO A 97 2.74 11.93 -8.47
CA PRO A 97 2.87 12.61 -9.74
C PRO A 97 3.44 14.00 -9.50
N TYR A 98 4.43 14.40 -10.31
CA TYR A 98 4.94 15.77 -10.28
C TYR A 98 3.75 16.71 -10.50
N ARG A 99 3.39 17.47 -9.46
CA ARG A 99 2.45 18.58 -9.63
C ARG A 99 3.14 19.55 -10.58
N LEU A 100 2.60 19.69 -11.79
CA LEU A 100 2.89 20.83 -12.64
C LEU A 100 2.37 22.05 -11.87
N ALA A 101 3.28 22.76 -11.21
CA ALA A 101 3.03 24.06 -10.61
C ALA A 101 2.94 25.13 -11.72
#